data_AF-A0A6P0TTF1-F1
#
_entry.id   AF-A0A6P0TTF1-F1
#
_cell.length_a   1.000
_cell.length_b   1.000
_cell.length_c   1.000
_cell.angle_alpha   90.00
_cell.angle_beta   90.00
_cell.angle_gamma   90.00
#
_symmetry.space_group_name_H-M   'P 1'
#
loop_
_entity.id
_entity.type
_entity.pdbx_description
1 polymer ?
#
loop_
_entity_poly.entity_id
_entity_poly.type
_entity_poly.pdbx_seq_one_letter_code
_entity_poly.pdbx_strand_id
1 'polypeptide(L)'
;MIFNRDIKAKFSTFFNIEEKSNKLGITNLQTVPKLAKNFDSILQLYPEANEEYFAKNFVKEVQNKHQNRLEKEHLSAYLEESCFWLATQELNQQLAPIKWQELDCFQEARKIAAQPNKIFSTYNFTDTSVITWAKQQIKHKVRQTAYVGKEFCKYATWSAPKYLTEKILREALHAKSKIKTKKEIESCVLAVKSYKEVYRSNQPEKIAGKLPEPNQKQWEDIKNYYNQQRSRYNNKLSSDDSEHLELIINFQEIRDKIITCVKVVRDYCCIAEDVDIKATEIIADSKAEIIPVNDREAEIEDANKQQIISVCLSEFSKLTP
;
A
#
# COMPACT_ATOMS: atom_id res chain seq x y z
N MET A 1 -4.79 27.29 8.80
CA MET A 1 -5.40 28.26 7.87
C MET A 1 -6.46 27.51 7.08
N ILE A 2 -7.74 27.86 7.22
CA ILE A 2 -8.81 27.27 6.41
C ILE A 2 -8.99 28.20 5.21
N PHE A 3 -8.64 27.75 4.00
CA PHE A 3 -8.93 28.51 2.79
C PHE A 3 -10.42 28.31 2.48
N ASN A 4 -11.25 29.28 2.84
CA ASN A 4 -12.64 29.27 2.38
C ASN A 4 -12.66 29.63 0.89
N ARG A 5 -12.54 28.61 0.04
CA ARG A 5 -12.60 28.76 -1.43
C ARG A 5 -14.07 28.87 -1.84
N ASP A 6 -14.38 29.90 -2.62
CA ASP A 6 -15.65 29.93 -3.33
C ASP A 6 -15.75 28.77 -4.33
N ILE A 7 -16.96 28.54 -4.85
CA ILE A 7 -17.26 27.41 -5.71
C ILE A 7 -16.42 27.43 -7.00
N LYS A 8 -16.22 28.61 -7.61
CA LYS A 8 -15.38 28.75 -8.80
C LYS A 8 -13.95 28.38 -8.50
N ALA A 9 -13.41 28.86 -7.38
CA ALA A 9 -12.06 28.58 -6.96
C ALA A 9 -11.89 27.08 -6.74
N LYS A 10 -12.85 26.39 -6.09
CA LYS A 10 -12.82 24.93 -5.89
C LYS A 10 -12.63 24.14 -7.19
N PHE A 11 -13.29 24.53 -8.27
CA PHE A 11 -13.21 23.82 -9.55
C PHE A 11 -12.16 24.37 -10.53
N SER A 12 -11.39 25.41 -10.17
CA SER A 12 -10.46 26.04 -11.13
C SER A 12 -9.08 26.37 -10.58
N THR A 13 -8.81 26.07 -9.31
CA THR A 13 -7.50 26.35 -8.70
C THR A 13 -6.82 25.12 -8.15
N PHE A 14 -5.50 25.19 -8.11
CA PHE A 14 -4.61 24.19 -7.52
C PHE A 14 -3.78 24.80 -6.41
N PHE A 15 -3.27 23.98 -5.50
CA PHE A 15 -2.42 24.45 -4.41
C PHE A 15 -0.96 24.46 -4.86
N ASN A 16 -0.30 25.59 -4.65
CA ASN A 16 1.15 25.63 -4.59
C ASN A 16 1.55 25.38 -3.15
N ILE A 17 2.39 24.37 -2.98
CA ILE A 17 2.80 23.86 -1.68
C ILE A 17 4.29 24.11 -1.47
N GLU A 18 4.68 24.26 -0.22
CA GLU A 18 6.07 24.32 0.21
C GLU A 18 6.24 23.37 1.40
N GLU A 19 7.35 22.65 1.44
CA GLU A 19 7.73 21.83 2.58
C GLU A 19 8.74 22.57 3.43
N LYS A 20 8.39 22.81 4.70
CA LYS A 20 9.29 23.41 5.69
C LYS A 20 9.31 22.54 6.93
N SER A 21 10.50 22.05 7.31
CA SER A 21 10.69 21.19 8.48
C SER A 21 9.76 19.96 8.50
N ASN A 22 9.65 19.25 7.37
CA ASN A 22 8.80 18.08 7.16
C ASN A 22 7.29 18.34 7.39
N LYS A 23 6.86 19.60 7.28
CA LYS A 23 5.45 19.98 7.29
C LYS A 23 5.09 20.67 5.98
N LEU A 24 3.96 20.26 5.43
CA LEU A 24 3.45 20.78 4.18
C LEU A 24 2.59 22.02 4.44
N GLY A 25 2.98 23.15 3.84
CA GLY A 25 2.24 24.40 3.86
C GLY A 25 1.69 24.74 2.49
N ILE A 26 0.55 25.43 2.45
CA ILE A 26 0.03 26.06 1.23
C ILE A 26 0.62 27.47 1.14
N THR A 27 1.27 27.80 0.03
CA THR A 27 1.86 29.14 -0.20
C THR A 27 0.86 30.07 -0.88
N ASN A 28 0.24 29.62 -1.96
CA ASN A 28 -0.84 30.32 -2.64
C ASN A 28 -1.72 29.36 -3.46
N LEU A 29 -2.79 29.92 -4.03
CA LEU A 29 -3.67 29.24 -4.97
C LEU A 29 -3.29 29.63 -6.41
N GLN A 30 -3.08 28.64 -7.27
CA GLN A 30 -2.86 28.85 -8.69
C GLN A 30 -4.17 28.66 -9.45
N THR A 31 -4.75 29.75 -9.96
CA THR A 31 -5.92 29.69 -10.83
C THR A 31 -5.54 29.27 -12.24
N VAL A 32 -6.26 28.30 -12.79
CA VAL A 32 -6.14 27.90 -14.20
C VAL A 32 -7.14 28.71 -15.03
N PRO A 33 -6.70 29.68 -15.86
CA PRO A 33 -7.61 30.62 -16.52
C PRO A 33 -8.65 29.94 -17.42
N LYS A 34 -8.27 28.84 -18.06
CA LYS A 34 -9.17 28.05 -18.92
C LYS A 34 -10.33 27.44 -18.13
N LEU A 35 -10.03 26.84 -16.97
CA LEU A 35 -11.04 26.27 -16.08
C LEU A 35 -11.92 27.38 -15.49
N ALA A 36 -11.31 28.46 -15.00
CA ALA A 36 -12.07 29.58 -14.44
C ALA A 36 -13.08 30.16 -15.43
N LYS A 37 -12.68 30.40 -16.69
CA LYS A 37 -13.56 30.89 -17.75
C LYS A 37 -14.66 29.88 -18.12
N ASN A 38 -14.31 28.60 -18.23
CA ASN A 38 -15.31 27.57 -18.53
C ASN A 38 -16.34 27.45 -17.40
N PHE A 39 -15.88 27.48 -16.15
CA PHE A 39 -16.74 27.41 -14.98
C PHE A 39 -17.64 28.64 -14.84
N ASP A 40 -17.18 29.83 -15.23
CA ASP A 40 -18.03 31.04 -15.29
C ASP A 40 -19.23 30.83 -16.23
N SER A 41 -19.00 30.26 -17.42
CA SER A 41 -20.08 29.93 -18.35
C SER A 41 -21.05 28.89 -17.79
N ILE A 42 -20.53 27.88 -17.07
CA ILE A 42 -21.36 26.86 -16.41
C ILE A 42 -22.19 27.47 -15.28
N LEU A 43 -21.61 28.35 -14.45
CA LEU A 43 -22.31 29.05 -13.37
C LEU A 43 -23.43 29.95 -13.89
N GLN A 44 -23.22 30.62 -15.04
CA GLN A 44 -24.28 31.42 -15.66
C GLN A 44 -25.49 30.58 -16.10
N LEU A 45 -25.26 29.33 -16.52
CA LEU A 45 -26.32 28.40 -16.87
C LEU A 45 -27.05 27.82 -15.65
N TYR A 46 -26.36 27.72 -14.52
CA TYR A 46 -26.87 27.10 -13.29
C TYR A 46 -26.54 27.96 -12.05
N PRO A 47 -27.13 29.16 -11.91
CA PRO A 47 -26.74 30.12 -10.86
C PRO A 47 -27.09 29.63 -9.43
N GLU A 48 -28.15 28.84 -9.29
CA GLU A 48 -28.63 28.32 -7.99
C GLU A 48 -28.03 26.96 -7.61
N ALA A 49 -27.14 26.42 -8.46
CA ALA A 49 -26.55 25.12 -8.21
C ALA A 49 -25.46 25.19 -7.12
N ASN A 50 -25.43 24.17 -6.27
CA ASN A 50 -24.43 24.04 -5.22
C ASN A 50 -23.21 23.23 -5.68
N GLU A 51 -22.19 23.13 -4.81
CA GLU A 51 -20.95 22.40 -5.07
C GLU A 51 -21.17 20.93 -5.46
N GLU A 52 -22.05 20.23 -4.74
CA GLU A 52 -22.32 18.82 -4.97
C GLU A 52 -22.98 18.60 -6.34
N TYR A 53 -23.85 19.51 -6.78
CA TYR A 53 -24.45 19.47 -8.10
C TYR A 53 -23.39 19.49 -9.21
N PHE A 54 -22.45 20.44 -9.17
CA PHE A 54 -21.37 20.51 -10.17
C PHE A 54 -20.45 19.30 -10.11
N ALA A 55 -20.08 18.86 -8.91
CA ALA A 55 -19.26 17.68 -8.74
C ALA A 55 -19.92 16.44 -9.36
N LYS A 56 -21.21 16.20 -9.10
CA LYS A 56 -21.97 15.09 -9.68
C LYS A 56 -22.08 15.21 -11.20
N ASN A 57 -22.36 16.41 -11.72
CA ASN A 57 -22.42 16.60 -13.17
C ASN A 57 -21.09 16.27 -13.85
N PHE A 58 -19.96 16.75 -13.33
CA PHE A 58 -18.66 16.40 -13.91
C PHE A 58 -18.35 14.91 -13.79
N VAL A 59 -18.74 14.25 -12.69
CA VAL A 59 -18.59 12.79 -12.55
C VAL A 59 -19.40 12.06 -13.61
N LYS A 60 -20.65 12.48 -13.84
CA LYS A 60 -21.53 11.92 -14.89
C LYS A 60 -20.89 12.05 -16.28
N GLU A 61 -20.35 13.21 -16.62
CA GLU A 61 -19.64 13.41 -17.90
C GLU A 61 -18.40 12.52 -18.02
N VAL A 62 -17.61 12.38 -16.94
CA VAL A 62 -16.43 11.50 -16.93
C VAL A 62 -16.80 10.02 -17.08
N GLN A 63 -17.94 9.58 -16.54
CA GLN A 63 -18.43 8.20 -16.69
C GLN A 63 -18.98 7.91 -18.10
N ASN A 64 -19.59 8.89 -18.76
CA ASN A 64 -20.29 8.71 -20.04
C ASN A 64 -19.41 8.46 -21.27
N LYS A 65 -18.11 8.17 -21.11
CA LYS A 65 -17.10 7.91 -22.17
C LYS A 65 -16.92 9.02 -23.22
N HIS A 66 -17.77 10.04 -23.26
CA HIS A 66 -17.54 11.31 -23.94
C HIS A 66 -16.50 12.08 -23.13
N GLN A 67 -15.23 11.71 -23.31
CA GLN A 67 -14.13 12.22 -22.51
C GLN A 67 -13.80 13.67 -22.84
N ASN A 68 -14.64 14.61 -22.40
CA ASN A 68 -14.23 16.00 -22.41
C ASN A 68 -13.12 16.18 -21.36
N ARG A 69 -12.02 16.75 -21.83
CA ARG A 69 -10.81 16.96 -21.04
C ARG A 69 -11.03 17.94 -19.88
N LEU A 70 -11.97 18.87 -20.01
CA LEU A 70 -12.19 19.95 -19.05
C LEU A 70 -12.84 19.47 -17.75
N GLU A 71 -13.76 18.53 -17.82
CA GLU A 71 -14.54 17.98 -16.70
C GLU A 71 -13.63 17.15 -15.81
N LYS A 72 -12.68 16.43 -16.43
CA LYS A 72 -11.58 15.78 -15.71
C LYS A 72 -10.71 16.81 -14.98
N GLU A 73 -10.29 17.87 -15.67
CA GLU A 73 -9.45 18.93 -15.07
C GLU A 73 -10.19 19.66 -13.93
N HIS A 74 -11.50 19.90 -14.06
CA HIS A 74 -12.35 20.46 -13.02
C HIS A 74 -12.45 19.55 -11.79
N LEU A 75 -12.67 18.24 -11.98
CA LEU A 75 -12.66 17.28 -10.88
C LEU A 75 -11.29 17.18 -10.23
N SER A 76 -10.20 17.23 -10.99
CA SER A 76 -8.85 17.24 -10.41
C SER A 76 -8.61 18.48 -9.55
N ALA A 77 -9.02 19.68 -10.00
CA ALA A 77 -8.95 20.91 -9.21
C ALA A 77 -9.84 20.83 -7.96
N TYR A 78 -11.03 20.24 -8.09
CA TYR A 78 -11.98 20.03 -6.99
C TYR A 78 -11.41 19.14 -5.88
N LEU A 79 -10.71 18.07 -6.27
CA LEU A 79 -10.13 17.10 -5.33
C LEU A 79 -8.83 17.56 -4.69
N GLU A 80 -8.19 18.62 -5.20
CA GLU A 80 -6.91 19.15 -4.70
C GLU A 80 -6.88 19.36 -3.19
N GLU A 81 -7.94 19.99 -2.65
CA GLU A 81 -8.03 20.27 -1.21
C GLU A 81 -8.15 18.97 -0.40
N SER A 82 -8.89 18.00 -0.93
CA SER A 82 -8.98 16.68 -0.30
C SER A 82 -7.64 15.96 -0.30
N CYS A 83 -6.86 16.04 -1.38
CA CYS A 83 -5.51 15.48 -1.41
C CYS A 83 -4.61 16.10 -0.33
N PHE A 84 -4.66 17.42 -0.15
CA PHE A 84 -3.86 18.13 0.86
C PHE A 84 -4.22 17.70 2.28
N TRP A 85 -5.52 17.68 2.61
CA TRP A 85 -5.95 17.29 3.95
C TRP A 85 -5.75 15.82 4.23
N LEU A 86 -5.99 14.93 3.26
CA LEU A 86 -5.66 13.52 3.41
C LEU A 86 -4.17 13.33 3.70
N ALA A 87 -3.29 14.01 2.98
CA ALA A 87 -1.86 13.91 3.16
C ALA A 87 -1.41 14.34 4.56
N THR A 88 -1.85 15.53 5.00
CA THR A 88 -1.41 16.16 6.25
C THR A 88 -2.08 15.60 7.50
N GLN A 89 -3.32 15.10 7.41
CA GLN A 89 -4.11 14.68 8.58
C GLN A 89 -4.23 13.17 8.76
N GLU A 90 -4.28 12.39 7.67
CA GLU A 90 -4.58 10.95 7.74
C GLU A 90 -3.43 10.07 7.23
N LEU A 91 -2.98 10.31 6.00
CA LEU A 91 -2.04 9.43 5.29
C LEU A 91 -0.65 9.46 5.89
N ASN A 92 -0.11 10.63 6.23
CA ASN A 92 1.21 10.75 6.84
C ASN A 92 1.30 9.91 8.14
N GLN A 93 0.27 9.94 8.98
CA GLN A 93 0.23 9.12 10.20
C GLN A 93 0.13 7.61 9.89
N GLN A 94 -0.68 7.24 8.90
CA GLN A 94 -0.86 5.83 8.52
C GLN A 94 0.36 5.23 7.81
N LEU A 95 1.12 6.06 7.10
CA LEU A 95 2.27 5.67 6.28
C LEU A 95 3.62 6.02 6.92
N ALA A 96 3.62 6.63 8.11
CA ALA A 96 4.80 6.87 8.93
C ALA A 96 5.71 5.62 9.07
N PRO A 97 5.18 4.39 9.26
CA PRO A 97 6.01 3.19 9.36
C PRO A 97 6.92 2.91 8.16
N ILE A 98 6.62 3.48 6.99
CA ILE A 98 7.39 3.30 5.74
C ILE A 98 8.04 4.60 5.24
N LYS A 99 8.18 5.62 6.10
CA LYS A 99 8.85 6.92 5.85
C LYS A 99 8.18 7.85 4.86
N TRP A 100 6.94 7.59 4.45
CA TRP A 100 6.22 8.53 3.59
C TRP A 100 5.93 9.80 4.36
N GLN A 101 6.43 10.92 3.86
CA GLN A 101 6.17 12.25 4.40
C GLN A 101 4.85 12.81 3.86
N GLU A 102 4.43 13.95 4.41
CA GLU A 102 3.24 14.67 3.92
C GLU A 102 3.36 15.01 2.42
N LEU A 103 4.55 15.39 1.96
CA LEU A 103 4.81 15.69 0.56
C LEU A 103 4.61 14.46 -0.34
N ASP A 104 5.16 13.30 0.03
CA ASP A 104 4.99 12.05 -0.72
C ASP A 104 3.51 11.67 -0.81
N CYS A 105 2.80 11.74 0.33
CA CYS A 105 1.37 11.45 0.41
C CYS A 105 0.56 12.38 -0.48
N PHE A 106 0.87 13.69 -0.48
CA PHE A 106 0.18 14.68 -1.28
C PHE A 106 0.43 14.49 -2.77
N GLN A 107 1.68 14.28 -3.18
CA GLN A 107 2.04 14.08 -4.59
C GLN A 107 1.34 12.84 -5.16
N GLU A 108 1.35 11.71 -4.45
CA GLU A 108 0.67 10.51 -4.92
C GLU A 108 -0.85 10.68 -4.92
N ALA A 109 -1.43 11.30 -3.88
CA ALA A 109 -2.86 11.60 -3.83
C ALA A 109 -3.29 12.49 -5.01
N ARG A 110 -2.49 13.51 -5.34
CA ARG A 110 -2.74 14.44 -6.44
C ARG A 110 -2.61 13.75 -7.81
N LYS A 111 -1.63 12.87 -7.97
CA LYS A 111 -1.47 12.03 -9.18
C LYS A 111 -2.66 11.11 -9.40
N ILE A 112 -3.24 10.55 -8.33
CA ILE A 112 -4.48 9.75 -8.40
C ILE A 112 -5.69 10.65 -8.75
N ALA A 113 -5.81 11.82 -8.12
CA ALA A 113 -6.87 12.80 -8.40
C ALA A 113 -6.80 13.39 -9.82
N ALA A 114 -5.62 13.39 -10.45
CA ALA A 114 -5.43 13.73 -11.86
C ALA A 114 -6.04 12.70 -12.83
N GLN A 115 -6.56 11.56 -12.32
CA GLN A 115 -7.23 10.52 -13.11
C GLN A 115 -8.65 10.24 -12.58
N PRO A 116 -9.60 11.21 -12.63
CA PRO A 116 -10.93 11.06 -12.03
C PRO A 116 -11.72 9.86 -12.55
N ASN A 117 -11.50 9.45 -13.80
CA ASN A 117 -12.13 8.27 -14.38
C ASN A 117 -11.81 6.98 -13.61
N LYS A 118 -10.62 6.87 -13.01
CA LYS A 118 -10.25 5.71 -12.18
C LYS A 118 -10.82 5.80 -10.76
N ILE A 119 -11.20 6.98 -10.31
CA ILE A 119 -11.80 7.20 -8.98
C ILE A 119 -13.30 6.93 -9.05
N PHE A 120 -13.95 7.40 -10.10
CA PHE A 120 -15.41 7.42 -10.21
C PHE A 120 -15.99 6.38 -11.16
N SER A 121 -15.20 5.40 -11.64
CA SER A 121 -15.70 4.35 -12.55
C SER A 121 -16.89 3.57 -12.01
N THR A 122 -16.98 3.42 -10.69
CA THR A 122 -18.04 2.68 -9.98
C THR A 122 -18.81 3.57 -8.99
N TYR A 123 -18.70 4.89 -9.11
CA TYR A 123 -19.38 5.81 -8.21
C TYR A 123 -20.90 5.74 -8.42
N ASN A 124 -21.63 5.59 -7.31
CA ASN A 124 -23.09 5.67 -7.26
C ASN A 124 -23.55 7.07 -6.79
N PHE A 125 -24.41 7.72 -7.57
CA PHE A 125 -24.94 9.06 -7.31
C PHE A 125 -25.92 9.14 -6.13
N THR A 126 -26.44 8.01 -5.63
CA THR A 126 -27.41 7.97 -4.52
C THR A 126 -26.79 7.78 -3.15
N ASP A 127 -25.65 7.11 -3.07
CA ASP A 127 -25.21 6.51 -1.80
C ASP A 127 -24.32 7.43 -0.99
N THR A 128 -23.46 8.21 -1.65
CA THR A 128 -22.46 9.07 -0.98
C THR A 128 -22.20 10.35 -1.76
N SER A 129 -21.71 11.39 -1.08
CA SER A 129 -21.25 12.59 -1.78
C SER A 129 -19.96 12.33 -2.58
N VAL A 130 -19.78 13.07 -3.66
CA VAL A 130 -18.62 12.91 -4.57
C VAL A 130 -17.30 13.04 -3.79
N ILE A 131 -17.21 14.01 -2.89
CA ILE A 131 -15.99 14.27 -2.10
C ILE A 131 -15.68 13.12 -1.12
N THR A 132 -16.71 12.55 -0.50
CA THR A 132 -16.56 11.46 0.47
C THR A 132 -16.06 10.20 -0.22
N TRP A 133 -16.69 9.84 -1.34
CA TRP A 133 -16.25 8.73 -2.18
C TRP A 133 -14.81 8.92 -2.64
N ALA A 134 -14.50 10.09 -3.21
CA ALA A 134 -13.17 10.38 -3.73
C ALA A 134 -12.09 10.27 -2.65
N LYS A 135 -12.35 10.81 -1.45
CA LYS A 135 -11.42 10.69 -0.32
C LYS A 135 -11.12 9.24 0.04
N GLN A 136 -12.13 8.39 0.09
CA GLN A 136 -11.96 6.95 0.38
C GLN A 136 -11.11 6.26 -0.70
N GLN A 137 -11.43 6.49 -1.97
CA GLN A 137 -10.71 5.90 -3.10
C GLN A 137 -9.25 6.39 -3.19
N ILE A 138 -9.02 7.69 -3.06
CA ILE A 138 -7.67 8.28 -3.05
C ILE A 138 -6.86 7.68 -1.90
N LYS A 139 -7.41 7.68 -0.67
CA LYS A 139 -6.74 7.10 0.50
C LYS A 139 -6.38 5.63 0.25
N HIS A 140 -7.30 4.84 -0.28
CA HIS A 140 -7.07 3.42 -0.56
C HIS A 140 -5.91 3.23 -1.56
N LYS A 141 -5.94 3.95 -2.69
CA LYS A 141 -4.94 3.83 -3.76
C LYS A 141 -3.56 4.36 -3.37
N VAL A 142 -3.49 5.44 -2.59
CA VAL A 142 -2.21 5.94 -2.05
C VAL A 142 -1.59 4.85 -1.16
N ARG A 143 -2.38 4.25 -0.26
CA ARG A 143 -1.87 3.18 0.61
C ARG A 143 -1.42 1.96 -0.20
N GLN A 144 -2.18 1.53 -1.19
CA GLN A 144 -1.77 0.44 -2.08
C GLN A 144 -0.41 0.73 -2.70
N THR A 145 -0.25 1.92 -3.30
CA THR A 145 1.01 2.34 -3.94
C THR A 145 2.16 2.40 -2.95
N ALA A 146 1.93 2.96 -1.75
CA ALA A 146 2.96 3.15 -0.74
C ALA A 146 3.48 1.82 -0.15
N TYR A 147 2.61 0.82 -0.05
CA TYR A 147 2.95 -0.50 0.50
C TYR A 147 3.46 -1.50 -0.53
N VAL A 148 3.53 -1.17 -1.83
CA VAL A 148 4.09 -2.09 -2.84
C VAL A 148 5.52 -2.48 -2.44
N GLY A 149 5.76 -3.78 -2.24
CA GLY A 149 7.06 -4.32 -1.81
C GLY A 149 7.39 -4.07 -0.33
N LYS A 150 6.47 -3.48 0.44
CA LYS A 150 6.58 -3.18 1.88
C LYS A 150 5.34 -3.67 2.63
N GLU A 151 4.60 -4.62 2.09
CA GLU A 151 3.34 -5.13 2.64
C GLU A 151 3.53 -5.62 4.08
N PHE A 152 4.67 -6.24 4.35
CA PHE A 152 5.11 -6.68 5.67
C PHE A 152 5.00 -5.57 6.74
N CYS A 153 5.32 -4.31 6.40
CA CYS A 153 5.28 -3.18 7.33
C CYS A 153 3.87 -2.80 7.81
N LYS A 154 2.81 -3.27 7.12
CA LYS A 154 1.41 -3.03 7.51
C LYS A 154 1.00 -3.84 8.76
N TYR A 155 1.69 -4.94 9.03
CA TYR A 155 1.19 -5.98 9.92
C TYR A 155 1.86 -5.97 11.29
N ALA A 156 1.05 -6.29 12.32
CA ALA A 156 1.52 -6.50 13.67
C ALA A 156 2.53 -7.66 13.75
N THR A 157 3.31 -7.73 14.83
CA THR A 157 4.48 -8.62 14.97
C THR A 157 4.18 -10.09 14.62
N TRP A 158 3.00 -10.59 15.00
CA TRP A 158 2.60 -11.99 14.76
C TRP A 158 1.90 -12.19 13.41
N SER A 159 1.26 -11.16 12.86
CA SER A 159 0.73 -11.20 11.49
C SER A 159 1.84 -11.08 10.43
N ALA A 160 2.91 -10.33 10.73
CA ALA A 160 3.92 -9.93 9.75
C ALA A 160 4.67 -11.11 9.09
N PRO A 161 5.12 -12.15 9.80
CA PRO A 161 5.79 -13.30 9.18
C PRO A 161 4.98 -13.97 8.05
N LYS A 162 3.65 -13.89 8.08
CA LYS A 162 2.79 -14.44 7.00
C LYS A 162 3.05 -13.77 5.65
N TYR A 163 3.33 -12.47 5.66
CA TYR A 163 3.54 -11.64 4.48
C TYR A 163 5.02 -11.46 4.12
N LEU A 164 5.91 -12.05 4.91
CA LEU A 164 7.33 -12.02 4.63
C LEU A 164 7.69 -12.97 3.49
N THR A 165 8.31 -12.45 2.45
CA THR A 165 8.92 -13.25 1.38
C THR A 165 10.31 -13.72 1.81
N GLU A 166 10.74 -14.88 1.32
CA GLU A 166 12.08 -15.39 1.62
C GLU A 166 13.17 -14.46 1.08
N LYS A 167 12.95 -13.85 -0.10
CA LYS A 167 13.87 -12.88 -0.69
C LYS A 167 14.13 -11.70 0.24
N ILE A 168 13.07 -11.01 0.69
CA ILE A 168 13.19 -9.85 1.58
C ILE A 168 13.84 -10.26 2.92
N LEU A 169 13.45 -11.42 3.47
CA LEU A 169 14.05 -11.92 4.71
C LEU A 169 15.56 -12.12 4.55
N ARG A 170 16.00 -12.78 3.48
CA ARG A 170 17.42 -13.03 3.23
C ARG A 170 18.19 -11.72 3.05
N GLU A 171 17.70 -10.82 2.21
CA GLU A 171 18.30 -9.49 1.99
C GLU A 171 18.45 -8.73 3.33
N ALA A 172 17.40 -8.70 4.15
CA ALA A 172 17.41 -8.04 5.45
C ALA A 172 18.40 -8.69 6.44
N LEU A 173 18.45 -10.03 6.49
CA LEU A 173 19.39 -10.78 7.33
C LEU A 173 20.84 -10.54 6.90
N HIS A 174 21.13 -10.51 5.59
CA HIS A 174 22.45 -10.20 5.04
C HIS A 174 22.88 -8.76 5.33
N ALA A 175 21.95 -7.80 5.28
CA ALA A 175 22.22 -6.41 5.61
C ALA A 175 22.52 -6.20 7.11
N LYS A 176 22.12 -7.12 7.99
CA LYS A 176 22.34 -7.01 9.43
C LYS A 176 23.74 -7.49 9.82
N SER A 177 24.58 -6.54 10.23
CA SER A 177 25.99 -6.78 10.62
C SER A 177 26.24 -7.84 11.71
N LYS A 178 25.21 -8.22 12.48
CA LYS A 178 25.30 -9.26 13.53
C LYS A 178 25.13 -10.69 13.02
N ILE A 179 24.46 -10.89 11.88
CA ILE A 179 24.22 -12.24 11.33
C ILE A 179 25.24 -12.43 10.21
N LYS A 180 26.27 -13.22 10.48
CA LYS A 180 27.44 -13.33 9.59
C LYS A 180 27.52 -14.67 8.89
N THR A 181 26.88 -15.70 9.43
CA THR A 181 27.02 -17.05 8.90
C THR A 181 25.82 -17.46 8.05
N LYS A 182 26.09 -18.22 6.99
CA LYS A 182 25.06 -18.86 6.15
C LYS A 182 24.13 -19.73 7.00
N LYS A 183 24.68 -20.48 7.96
CA LYS A 183 23.93 -21.31 8.91
C LYS A 183 22.90 -20.52 9.72
N GLU A 184 23.25 -19.37 10.25
CA GLU A 184 22.30 -18.52 11.01
C GLU A 184 21.15 -18.02 10.13
N ILE A 185 21.45 -17.61 8.90
CA ILE A 185 20.46 -17.15 7.92
C ILE A 185 19.49 -18.28 7.59
N GLU A 186 20.00 -19.47 7.25
CA GLU A 186 19.15 -20.63 6.92
C GLU A 186 18.30 -21.07 8.11
N SER A 187 18.85 -21.05 9.32
CA SER A 187 18.08 -21.30 10.53
C SER A 187 16.96 -20.27 10.72
N CYS A 188 17.21 -18.97 10.49
CA CYS A 188 16.20 -17.93 10.55
C CYS A 188 15.10 -18.10 9.49
N VAL A 189 15.49 -18.38 8.25
CA VAL A 189 14.56 -18.66 7.15
C VAL A 189 13.69 -19.87 7.47
N LEU A 190 14.28 -20.94 7.99
CA LEU A 190 13.56 -22.14 8.36
C LEU A 190 12.59 -21.88 9.51
N ALA A 191 12.98 -21.11 10.53
CA ALA A 191 12.09 -20.74 11.64
C ALA A 191 10.84 -19.99 11.16
N VAL A 192 10.99 -19.03 10.25
CA VAL A 192 9.86 -18.31 9.64
C VAL A 192 8.99 -19.24 8.80
N LYS A 193 9.58 -20.17 8.03
CA LYS A 193 8.82 -21.18 7.27
C LYS A 193 7.98 -22.07 8.20
N SER A 194 8.59 -22.59 9.27
CA SER A 194 7.89 -23.40 10.27
C SER A 194 6.74 -22.64 10.93
N TYR A 195 6.95 -21.36 11.25
CA TYR A 195 5.90 -20.49 11.76
C TYR A 195 4.74 -20.38 10.76
N LYS A 196 5.03 -20.06 9.50
CA LYS A 196 4.01 -19.90 8.45
C LYS A 196 3.21 -21.19 8.27
N GLU A 197 3.83 -22.35 8.31
CA GLU A 197 3.15 -23.62 8.07
C GLU A 197 2.19 -23.99 9.21
N VAL A 198 2.71 -23.99 10.44
CA VAL A 198 1.93 -24.41 11.62
C VAL A 198 0.87 -23.37 11.97
N TYR A 199 1.23 -22.08 11.94
CA TYR A 199 0.34 -21.01 12.33
C TYR A 199 -0.67 -20.61 11.24
N ARG A 200 -0.50 -21.09 9.99
CA ARG A 200 -1.53 -21.02 8.94
C ARG A 200 -2.57 -22.13 9.08
N SER A 201 -2.16 -23.31 9.53
CA SER A 201 -3.04 -24.48 9.65
C SER A 201 -3.98 -24.38 10.86
N ASN A 202 -3.54 -23.71 11.94
CA ASN A 202 -4.29 -23.54 13.18
C ASN A 202 -4.48 -22.05 13.52
N GLN A 203 -5.14 -21.29 12.64
CA GLN A 203 -5.32 -19.85 12.87
C GLN A 203 -6.23 -19.60 14.08
N PRO A 204 -5.76 -18.89 15.12
CA PRO A 204 -6.65 -18.43 16.17
C PRO A 204 -7.58 -17.35 15.63
N GLU A 205 -8.74 -17.18 16.28
CA GLU A 205 -9.62 -16.05 16.01
C GLU A 205 -8.86 -14.73 16.23
N LYS A 206 -9.12 -13.77 15.34
CA LYS A 206 -8.55 -12.43 15.41
C LYS A 206 -9.13 -11.68 16.60
N ILE A 207 -8.27 -11.12 17.45
CA ILE A 207 -8.69 -10.27 18.57
C ILE A 207 -8.49 -8.81 18.17
N ALA A 208 -9.58 -8.04 18.07
CA ALA A 208 -9.57 -6.66 17.57
C ALA A 208 -8.89 -6.54 16.18
N GLY A 209 -9.16 -7.50 15.30
CA GLY A 209 -8.50 -7.64 13.99
C GLY A 209 -7.13 -8.31 14.08
N LYS A 210 -6.33 -8.00 15.10
CA LYS A 210 -4.95 -8.48 15.21
C LYS A 210 -4.86 -9.98 15.48
N LEU A 211 -3.85 -10.60 14.89
CA LEU A 211 -3.50 -11.98 15.15
C LEU A 211 -2.73 -12.05 16.49
N PRO A 212 -3.20 -12.84 17.47
CA PRO A 212 -2.57 -12.91 18.78
C PRO A 212 -1.18 -13.57 18.69
N GLU A 213 -0.42 -13.52 19.78
CA GLU A 213 0.76 -14.37 19.91
C GLU A 213 0.36 -15.86 19.86
N PRO A 214 1.16 -16.76 19.24
CA PRO A 214 0.92 -18.18 19.38
C PRO A 214 0.93 -18.59 20.86
N ASN A 215 0.01 -19.47 21.25
CA ASN A 215 0.03 -20.04 22.58
C ASN A 215 1.17 -21.07 22.73
N GLN A 216 1.44 -21.51 23.95
CA GLN A 216 2.54 -22.44 24.24
C GLN A 216 2.49 -23.72 23.39
N LYS A 217 1.30 -24.31 23.19
CA LYS A 217 1.13 -25.51 22.37
C LYS A 217 1.52 -25.23 20.91
N GLN A 218 1.06 -24.12 20.34
CA GLN A 218 1.43 -23.71 18.98
C GLN A 218 2.93 -23.46 18.86
N TRP A 219 3.57 -22.88 19.86
CA TRP A 219 5.02 -22.69 19.87
C TRP A 219 5.79 -24.00 19.89
N GLU A 220 5.32 -24.99 20.66
CA GLU A 220 5.89 -26.34 20.66
C GLU A 220 5.70 -27.03 19.30
N ASP A 221 4.53 -26.89 18.67
CA ASP A 221 4.28 -27.43 17.33
C ASP A 221 5.21 -26.79 16.28
N ILE A 222 5.41 -25.45 16.34
CA ILE A 222 6.34 -24.72 15.47
C ILE A 222 7.78 -25.21 15.68
N LYS A 223 8.19 -25.41 16.93
CA LYS A 223 9.52 -25.97 17.29
C LYS A 223 9.71 -27.37 16.73
N ASN A 224 8.74 -28.25 16.92
CA ASN A 224 8.80 -29.64 16.45
C ASN A 224 8.88 -29.70 14.92
N TYR A 225 8.09 -28.88 14.22
CA TYR A 225 8.15 -28.77 12.78
C TYR A 225 9.52 -28.27 12.30
N TYR A 226 10.08 -27.23 12.95
CA TYR A 226 11.44 -26.77 12.66
C TYR A 226 12.47 -27.89 12.80
N ASN A 227 12.46 -28.60 13.93
CA ASN A 227 13.42 -29.68 14.20
C ASN A 227 13.31 -30.82 13.18
N GLN A 228 12.10 -31.14 12.73
CA GLN A 228 11.87 -32.13 11.68
C GLN A 228 12.45 -31.70 10.33
N GLN A 229 12.18 -30.46 9.92
CA GLN A 229 12.70 -29.94 8.64
C GLN A 229 14.22 -29.70 8.69
N ARG A 230 14.75 -29.35 9.85
CA ARG A 230 16.18 -29.23 10.11
C ARG A 230 16.92 -30.51 9.77
N SER A 231 16.45 -31.66 10.25
CA SER A 231 17.06 -32.95 9.96
C SER A 231 17.08 -33.23 8.46
N ARG A 232 16.01 -32.88 7.74
CA ARG A 232 15.95 -33.00 6.27
C ARG A 232 16.92 -32.06 5.56
N TYR A 233 17.12 -30.86 6.08
CA TYR A 233 18.08 -29.90 5.55
C TYR A 233 19.53 -30.37 5.77
N ASN A 234 19.87 -30.80 6.98
CA ASN A 234 21.21 -31.31 7.32
C ASN A 234 21.54 -32.57 6.50
N ASN A 235 20.59 -33.49 6.31
CA ASN A 235 20.82 -34.69 5.48
C ASN A 235 21.12 -34.40 4.00
N LYS A 236 20.82 -33.19 3.51
CA LYS A 236 21.12 -32.76 2.13
C LYS A 236 22.48 -32.06 2.02
N LEU A 237 23.08 -31.67 3.14
CA LEU A 237 24.41 -31.06 3.16
C LEU A 237 25.47 -32.17 3.14
N SER A 238 26.64 -31.82 2.58
CA SER A 238 27.85 -32.66 2.65
C SER A 238 28.24 -32.93 4.11
N SER A 239 29.06 -33.94 4.36
CA SER A 239 29.52 -34.40 5.69
C SER A 239 30.32 -33.38 6.53
N ASP A 240 30.32 -32.11 6.15
CA ASP A 240 30.90 -31.03 6.94
C ASP A 240 29.86 -30.50 7.93
N ASP A 241 30.00 -30.90 9.20
CA ASP A 241 29.13 -30.52 10.30
C ASP A 241 29.08 -29.01 10.57
N SER A 242 30.01 -28.22 10.01
CA SER A 242 30.05 -26.76 10.24
C SER A 242 28.85 -26.00 9.65
N GLU A 243 28.18 -26.54 8.62
CA GLU A 243 26.98 -25.95 8.03
C GLU A 243 25.66 -26.50 8.63
N HIS A 244 25.73 -27.51 9.51
CA HIS A 244 24.55 -28.13 10.09
C HIS A 244 23.80 -27.19 11.03
N LEU A 245 22.49 -27.06 10.79
CA LEU A 245 21.58 -26.31 11.66
C LEU A 245 21.46 -27.00 13.02
N GLU A 246 21.29 -26.20 14.07
CA GLU A 246 21.19 -26.67 15.47
C GLU A 246 19.77 -27.05 15.86
N LEU A 247 19.66 -28.09 16.69
CA LEU A 247 18.41 -28.51 17.30
C LEU A 247 17.93 -27.43 18.27
N ILE A 248 16.68 -27.02 18.15
CA ILE A 248 16.05 -26.11 19.12
C ILE A 248 15.42 -26.94 20.22
N ILE A 249 15.85 -26.74 21.46
CA ILE A 249 15.39 -27.53 22.61
C ILE A 249 14.16 -26.87 23.24
N ASN A 250 14.20 -25.55 23.41
CA ASN A 250 13.13 -24.75 24.01
C ASN A 250 12.36 -23.94 22.95
N PHE A 251 11.04 -23.87 23.07
CA PHE A 251 10.21 -23.02 22.21
C PHE A 251 10.56 -21.52 22.34
N GLN A 252 11.19 -21.08 23.42
CA GLN A 252 11.63 -19.69 23.56
C GLN A 252 12.66 -19.30 22.48
N GLU A 253 13.55 -20.22 22.09
CA GLU A 253 14.58 -19.95 21.09
C GLU A 253 13.99 -19.70 19.70
N ILE A 254 12.96 -20.49 19.30
CA ILE A 254 12.31 -20.29 18.00
C ILE A 254 11.49 -18.99 17.98
N ARG A 255 10.85 -18.66 19.10
CA ARG A 255 10.15 -17.40 19.30
C ARG A 255 11.10 -16.22 19.15
N ASP A 256 12.23 -16.24 19.85
CA ASP A 256 13.22 -15.16 19.80
C ASP A 256 13.85 -15.02 18.40
N LYS A 257 14.04 -16.14 17.70
CA LYS A 257 14.51 -16.14 16.32
C LYS A 257 13.49 -15.50 15.37
N ILE A 258 12.20 -15.79 15.52
CA ILE A 258 11.14 -15.16 14.71
C ILE A 258 10.99 -13.67 15.03
N ILE A 259 11.02 -13.29 16.31
CA ILE A 259 11.04 -11.87 16.72
C ILE A 259 12.24 -11.17 16.11
N THR A 260 13.42 -11.80 16.15
CA THR A 260 14.64 -11.27 15.53
C THR A 260 14.43 -11.07 14.05
N CYS A 261 13.91 -12.05 13.31
CA CYS A 261 13.61 -11.92 11.88
C CYS A 261 12.66 -10.75 11.61
N VAL A 262 11.58 -10.62 12.40
CA VAL A 262 10.62 -9.52 12.25
C VAL A 262 11.31 -8.18 12.50
N LYS A 263 12.11 -8.05 13.56
CA LYS A 263 12.86 -6.84 13.86
C LYS A 263 13.85 -6.49 12.74
N VAL A 264 14.64 -7.46 12.28
CA VAL A 264 15.60 -7.27 11.18
C VAL A 264 14.90 -6.72 9.93
N VAL A 265 13.79 -7.33 9.53
CA VAL A 265 13.06 -6.90 8.35
C VAL A 265 12.40 -5.56 8.57
N ARG A 266 11.89 -5.28 9.79
CA ARG A 266 11.39 -3.94 10.13
C ARG A 266 12.49 -2.90 10.06
N ASP A 267 13.69 -3.17 10.55
CA ASP A 267 14.82 -2.24 10.45
C ASP A 267 15.23 -2.00 8.99
N TYR A 268 15.13 -3.05 8.16
CA TYR A 268 15.50 -3.01 6.74
C TYR A 268 14.45 -2.33 5.85
N CYS A 269 13.15 -2.59 6.06
CA CYS A 269 12.06 -2.13 5.20
C CYS A 269 11.19 -1.02 5.82
N CYS A 270 11.17 -0.89 7.14
CA CYS A 270 10.28 -0.03 7.92
C CYS A 270 11.12 0.86 8.88
N ILE A 271 10.49 1.70 9.70
CA ILE A 271 11.17 2.28 10.87
C ILE A 271 10.77 1.47 12.11
N ALA A 272 11.75 0.87 12.76
CA ALA A 272 11.60 0.36 14.11
C ALA A 272 11.77 1.51 15.11
N GLU A 273 10.65 1.98 15.65
CA GLU A 273 10.47 2.00 17.11
C GLU A 273 9.13 1.29 17.35
N ASP A 274 8.92 0.69 18.52
CA ASP A 274 7.70 -0.06 18.88
C ASP A 274 6.45 0.84 18.75
N VAL A 275 5.96 1.03 17.54
CA VAL A 275 4.65 1.61 17.30
C VAL A 275 3.69 0.50 17.65
N ASP A 276 3.12 0.57 18.85
CA ASP A 276 1.83 -0.03 19.13
C ASP A 276 0.84 0.63 18.16
N ILE A 277 0.81 0.08 16.95
CA ILE A 277 -0.01 0.62 15.89
C ILE A 277 -1.42 0.49 16.45
N LYS A 278 -2.08 1.63 16.68
CA LYS A 278 -3.53 1.74 16.49
C LYS A 278 -3.83 1.51 14.99
N ALA A 279 -3.30 0.42 14.44
CA ALA A 279 -3.89 -0.23 13.31
C ALA A 279 -5.17 -0.78 13.90
N THR A 280 -6.25 -0.02 13.74
CA THR A 280 -7.36 -0.65 13.05
C THR A 280 -6.71 -1.38 11.89
N GLU A 281 -6.56 -2.70 12.03
CA GLU A 281 -6.51 -3.52 10.84
C GLU A 281 -7.60 -2.95 9.93
N ILE A 282 -7.26 -2.70 8.67
CA ILE A 282 -8.33 -2.52 7.70
C ILE A 282 -9.05 -3.86 7.74
N ILE A 283 -10.06 -3.95 8.61
CA ILE A 283 -11.17 -4.84 8.46
C ILE A 283 -11.57 -4.54 7.03
N ALA A 284 -11.38 -5.50 6.14
CA ALA A 284 -12.28 -5.60 5.02
C ALA A 284 -13.64 -5.68 5.70
N ASP A 285 -14.27 -4.52 5.87
CA ASP A 285 -15.54 -4.39 6.53
C ASP A 285 -16.41 -5.41 5.83
N SER A 286 -16.84 -6.44 6.57
CA SER A 286 -17.65 -7.51 6.02
C SER A 286 -19.03 -6.99 5.58
N LYS A 287 -19.24 -5.66 5.65
CA LYS A 287 -20.34 -4.91 5.06
C LYS A 287 -19.92 -3.75 4.14
N ALA A 288 -18.63 -3.47 3.93
CA ALA A 288 -18.23 -2.71 2.75
C ALA A 288 -18.11 -3.73 1.64
N GLU A 289 -19.11 -3.78 0.76
CA GLU A 289 -19.00 -4.48 -0.51
C GLU A 289 -17.62 -4.22 -1.08
N ILE A 290 -16.86 -5.31 -1.21
CA ILE A 290 -15.67 -5.35 -2.04
C ILE A 290 -16.14 -4.84 -3.39
N ILE A 291 -15.79 -3.60 -3.77
CA ILE A 291 -15.90 -3.21 -5.17
C ILE A 291 -14.78 -4.02 -5.83
N PRO A 292 -15.12 -5.04 -6.64
CA PRO A 292 -14.12 -5.87 -7.26
C PRO A 292 -13.27 -4.95 -8.14
N VAL A 293 -11.96 -4.91 -7.85
CA VAL A 293 -10.97 -4.52 -8.84
C VAL A 293 -11.03 -5.64 -9.87
N ASN A 294 -11.89 -5.43 -10.87
CA ASN A 294 -12.15 -6.32 -11.98
C ASN A 294 -10.80 -6.74 -12.60
N ASP A 295 -10.68 -8.01 -12.97
CA ASP A 295 -9.49 -8.78 -13.41
C ASP A 295 -8.73 -8.21 -14.65
N ARG A 296 -9.02 -6.96 -15.04
CA ARG A 296 -8.40 -6.26 -16.17
C ARG A 296 -6.97 -5.80 -15.94
N GLU A 297 -6.50 -5.67 -14.70
CA GLU A 297 -5.09 -5.35 -14.46
C GLU A 297 -4.16 -6.55 -14.74
N ALA A 298 -4.64 -7.79 -14.54
CA ALA A 298 -3.91 -8.99 -14.93
C ALA A 298 -3.90 -9.18 -16.47
N GLU A 299 -5.00 -8.87 -17.16
CA GLU A 299 -5.07 -8.93 -18.64
C GLU A 299 -4.21 -7.83 -19.31
N ILE A 300 -4.11 -6.63 -18.72
CA ILE A 300 -3.26 -5.55 -19.26
C ILE A 300 -1.77 -5.86 -19.02
N GLU A 301 -1.42 -6.53 -17.92
CA GLU A 301 -0.05 -6.96 -17.67
C GLU A 301 0.37 -8.12 -18.59
N ASP A 302 -0.54 -9.06 -18.89
CA ASP A 302 -0.25 -10.17 -19.82
C ASP A 302 -0.19 -9.69 -21.28
N ALA A 303 -1.09 -8.80 -21.71
CA ALA A 303 -1.06 -8.21 -23.06
C ALA A 303 0.23 -7.39 -23.30
N ASN A 304 0.68 -6.62 -22.31
CA ASN A 304 1.94 -5.88 -22.40
C ASN A 304 3.15 -6.82 -22.41
N LYS A 305 3.14 -7.93 -21.65
CA LYS A 305 4.20 -8.94 -21.68
C LYS A 305 4.28 -9.64 -23.03
N GLN A 306 3.14 -10.04 -23.62
CA GLN A 306 3.12 -10.67 -24.94
C GLN A 306 3.56 -9.72 -26.06
N GLN A 307 3.20 -8.43 -25.96
CA GLN A 307 3.64 -7.42 -26.93
C GLN A 307 5.16 -7.15 -26.83
N ILE A 308 5.73 -7.11 -25.61
CA ILE A 308 7.18 -6.98 -25.40
C ILE A 308 7.92 -8.23 -25.92
N ILE A 309 7.41 -9.43 -25.66
CA ILE A 309 8.01 -10.69 -26.16
C ILE A 309 7.99 -10.73 -27.70
N SER A 310 6.89 -10.32 -28.34
CA SER A 310 6.77 -10.26 -29.80
C SER A 310 7.79 -9.30 -30.43
N VAL A 311 7.95 -8.10 -29.85
CA VAL A 311 8.94 -7.11 -30.32
C VAL A 311 10.36 -7.65 -30.17
N CYS A 312 10.70 -8.25 -29.03
CA CYS A 312 12.01 -8.84 -28.80
C CYS A 312 12.32 -9.98 -29.80
N LEU A 313 11.37 -10.89 -30.06
CA LEU A 313 11.57 -11.99 -31.01
C LEU A 313 11.72 -11.50 -32.47
N SER A 314 11.04 -10.40 -32.83
CA SER A 314 11.16 -9.77 -34.15
C SER A 314 12.50 -9.05 -34.38
N GLU A 315 13.15 -8.58 -33.31
CA GLU A 315 14.47 -7.96 -33.37
C GLU A 315 15.59 -9.00 -33.34
N PHE A 316 15.40 -10.10 -32.60
CA PHE A 316 16.37 -11.22 -32.58
C PHE A 316 16.45 -11.96 -33.93
N SER A 317 15.35 -12.05 -34.67
CA SER A 317 15.33 -12.66 -36.01
C SER A 317 16.04 -11.80 -37.08
N LYS A 318 16.29 -10.52 -36.81
CA LYS A 318 17.06 -9.62 -37.68
C LYS A 318 18.57 -9.63 -37.40
N LEU A 319 19.01 -10.35 -36.36
CA LEU A 319 20.39 -10.39 -35.88
C LEU A 319 21.09 -11.74 -36.10
N THR A 320 20.59 -12.58 -37.02
CA THR A 320 21.37 -13.73 -37.50
C THR A 320 22.16 -13.35 -38.75
N PRO A 321 23.42 -13.81 -38.87
CA PRO A 321 24.34 -13.39 -39.94
C PRO A 321 23.91 -13.84 -41.33
#